data_AF-A0A7S1ZE95-F1
#
_entry.id   AF-A0A7S1ZE95-F1
#
_cell.length_a   1.000
_cell.length_b   1.000
_cell.length_c   1.000
_cell.angle_alpha   90.00
_cell.angle_beta   90.00
_cell.angle_gamma   90.00
#
_symmetry.space_group_name_H-M   'P 1'
#
loop_
_entity.id
_entity.type
_entity.pdbx_description
1 polymer ?
#
loop_
_entity_poly.entity_id
_entity_poly.type
_entity_poly.pdbx_seq_one_letter_code
_entity_poly.pdbx_strand_id
1 'polypeptide(L)'
;GNAGGNFHDDDDDDEVEKEEKLGAEGGDNYNVAEKDKGDEDSEEKTAETSEVNSSKNADDHQDTEAWRHGLPPLGRPPSASLLLQLDQVMVRRVLSHHVQYLSQDGHLATPRRTTWIYALLARLEKPVHRDDAVTLMELMRECCRRRTEADAPLMDKDGEGLGSHGGLDAETTLAALNTIIALVGVYFEQGGGIDRVFAVHG
;
A
#
# COMPACT_ATOMS: atom_id res chain seq x y z
N GLY A 1 -48.84 -33.65 26.23
CA GLY A 1 -48.68 -35.11 26.44
C GLY A 1 -47.24 -35.49 26.21
N ASN A 2 -46.90 -36.78 26.35
CA ASN A 2 -45.64 -37.37 25.85
C ASN A 2 -45.53 -37.19 24.32
N ALA A 3 -44.37 -37.31 23.67
CA ALA A 3 -42.98 -37.54 24.09
C ALA A 3 -42.07 -36.61 23.19
N GLY A 4 -40.74 -36.50 23.28
CA GLY A 4 -39.68 -37.43 23.68
C GLY A 4 -39.02 -38.05 22.44
N GLY A 5 -37.71 -37.87 22.28
CA GLY A 5 -36.95 -38.35 21.12
C GLY A 5 -35.44 -38.19 21.33
N ASN A 6 -34.76 -39.30 21.59
CA ASN A 6 -33.30 -39.35 21.73
C ASN A 6 -32.61 -39.27 20.36
N PHE A 7 -31.42 -38.68 20.36
CA PHE A 7 -30.28 -39.23 19.62
C PHE A 7 -29.09 -39.31 20.59
N HIS A 8 -28.30 -40.37 20.49
CA HIS A 8 -27.17 -40.76 21.33
C HIS A 8 -26.23 -41.59 20.46
N ASP A 9 -25.06 -41.91 20.98
CA ASP A 9 -23.97 -42.67 20.35
C ASP A 9 -23.38 -41.94 19.11
N ASP A 10 -22.15 -41.41 19.14
CA ASP A 10 -20.83 -42.02 19.43
C ASP A 10 -20.34 -42.89 18.25
N ASP A 11 -19.29 -42.40 17.57
CA ASP A 11 -18.40 -43.14 16.68
C ASP A 11 -16.96 -42.72 17.06
N ASP A 12 -16.09 -43.70 17.30
CA ASP A 12 -14.68 -43.50 17.67
C ASP A 12 -13.80 -43.18 16.44
N ASP A 13 -12.73 -42.41 16.63
CA ASP A 13 -11.60 -42.35 15.68
C ASP A 13 -10.28 -42.11 16.46
N ASP A 14 -9.75 -43.21 17.01
CA ASP A 14 -8.58 -43.25 17.89
C ASP A 14 -7.34 -43.72 17.07
N GLU A 15 -6.66 -42.81 16.36
CA GLU A 15 -5.34 -43.11 15.74
C GLU A 15 -4.18 -42.56 16.58
N VAL A 16 -3.39 -43.49 17.13
CA VAL A 16 -2.20 -43.22 17.94
C VAL A 16 -0.95 -43.82 17.28
N GLU A 17 -0.14 -42.98 16.64
CA GLU A 17 1.27 -43.31 16.34
C GLU A 17 2.23 -42.49 17.23
N LYS A 18 3.45 -43.00 17.42
CA LYS A 18 4.31 -42.66 18.58
C LYS A 18 5.65 -42.04 18.20
N GLU A 19 6.27 -41.42 19.21
CA GLU A 19 7.64 -40.90 19.20
C GLU A 19 8.70 -41.95 18.80
N GLU A 20 9.69 -41.59 17.97
CA GLU A 20 11.12 -41.50 18.34
C GLU A 20 11.85 -40.46 17.42
N LYS A 21 12.87 -39.62 17.74
CA LYS A 21 13.59 -39.19 18.98
C LYS A 21 15.11 -39.47 18.92
N LEU A 22 15.90 -38.60 19.57
CA LEU A 22 17.39 -38.49 19.50
C LEU A 22 17.96 -37.99 18.15
N GLY A 23 19.08 -37.26 18.07
CA GLY A 23 19.96 -36.69 19.12
C GLY A 23 21.21 -35.99 18.52
N ALA A 24 22.16 -35.56 19.39
CA ALA A 24 23.44 -34.86 19.10
C ALA A 24 23.32 -33.44 18.46
N GLU A 25 24.01 -32.37 18.90
CA GLU A 25 25.41 -32.11 19.31
C GLU A 25 26.38 -31.77 18.16
N GLY A 26 27.26 -30.78 18.40
CA GLY A 26 28.16 -30.15 17.41
C GLY A 26 27.52 -28.93 16.71
N GLY A 27 28.06 -27.71 16.76
CA GLY A 27 29.26 -27.24 17.46
C GLY A 27 30.53 -27.33 16.61
N ASP A 28 30.86 -26.25 15.91
CA ASP A 28 32.26 -25.89 15.62
C ASP A 28 32.38 -24.42 15.17
N ASN A 29 33.56 -23.82 15.38
CA ASN A 29 33.84 -22.39 15.13
C ASN A 29 35.20 -22.23 14.45
N TYR A 30 35.20 -21.79 13.18
CA TYR A 30 36.41 -21.55 12.40
C TYR A 30 36.52 -20.07 12.01
N ASN A 31 37.09 -19.29 12.93
CA ASN A 31 37.80 -18.06 12.59
C ASN A 31 39.20 -18.39 12.04
N VAL A 32 39.93 -17.33 11.63
CA VAL A 32 41.35 -17.30 11.19
C VAL A 32 41.58 -17.48 9.69
N ALA A 33 42.43 -16.69 9.01
CA ALA A 33 42.87 -15.28 9.17
C ALA A 33 43.76 -14.89 7.97
N GLU A 34 43.96 -13.59 7.73
CA GLU A 34 45.09 -13.02 6.95
C GLU A 34 45.15 -13.40 5.44
N LYS A 35 45.83 -12.74 4.50
CA LYS A 35 46.58 -11.44 4.35
C LYS A 35 46.58 -11.14 2.81
N ASP A 36 47.07 -10.03 2.22
CA ASP A 36 47.99 -8.95 2.61
C ASP A 36 47.88 -7.75 1.61
N LYS A 37 48.09 -6.51 2.10
CA LYS A 37 48.78 -5.33 1.46
C LYS A 37 48.28 -4.61 0.19
N GLY A 38 48.71 -3.34 0.08
CA GLY A 38 48.40 -2.36 -0.98
C GLY A 38 47.38 -1.31 -0.49
N ASP A 39 47.72 -0.16 0.11
CA ASP A 39 48.90 0.74 -0.02
C ASP A 39 49.03 1.30 -1.46
N GLU A 40 49.15 2.60 -1.79
CA GLU A 40 49.29 3.93 -1.11
C GLU A 40 48.58 5.00 -2.01
N ASP A 41 48.19 6.23 -1.64
CA ASP A 41 47.92 6.93 -0.36
C ASP A 41 47.31 8.36 -0.66
N SER A 42 46.84 9.11 0.35
CA SER A 42 46.61 10.59 0.37
C SER A 42 45.44 11.20 -0.45
N GLU A 43 44.84 12.36 -0.11
CA GLU A 43 45.13 13.33 0.96
C GLU A 43 43.87 14.04 1.53
N GLU A 44 44.00 14.42 2.80
CA GLU A 44 43.16 15.25 3.69
C GLU A 44 42.50 16.54 3.15
N LYS A 45 41.25 16.84 3.60
CA LYS A 45 40.95 18.15 4.23
C LYS A 45 39.80 18.19 5.24
N THR A 46 40.02 19.05 6.24
CA THR A 46 39.32 19.26 7.52
C THR A 46 38.05 20.11 7.50
N ALA A 47 37.31 20.03 8.64
CA ALA A 47 36.32 21.00 9.14
C ALA A 47 34.90 20.94 8.50
N GLU A 48 33.81 21.28 9.20
CA GLU A 48 33.68 21.89 10.54
C GLU A 48 32.38 21.44 11.24
N THR A 49 32.42 21.17 12.55
CA THR A 49 31.21 20.86 13.35
C THR A 49 30.63 22.13 13.96
N SER A 50 29.44 22.56 13.52
CA SER A 50 28.74 23.72 14.05
C SER A 50 27.53 23.33 14.92
N GLU A 51 27.65 23.56 16.23
CA GLU A 51 26.51 23.49 17.16
C GLU A 51 25.62 24.72 16.95
N VAL A 52 24.30 24.54 16.88
CA VAL A 52 23.32 25.63 16.98
C VAL A 52 22.29 25.27 18.04
N ASN A 53 22.40 25.89 19.21
CA ASN A 53 21.55 25.62 20.36
C ASN A 53 20.57 26.78 20.61
N SER A 54 19.29 26.43 20.74
CA SER A 54 18.21 27.21 21.36
C SER A 54 17.96 28.66 20.90
N SER A 55 16.75 28.88 20.39
CA SER A 55 15.91 29.96 20.91
C SER A 55 14.48 29.47 21.06
N LYS A 56 13.96 29.51 22.29
CA LYS A 56 12.55 29.24 22.60
C LYS A 56 11.72 30.45 22.23
N ASN A 57 10.55 30.21 21.63
CA ASN A 57 9.27 30.94 21.74
C ASN A 57 8.40 30.56 20.52
N ALA A 58 7.10 30.30 20.63
CA ALA A 58 6.22 30.33 21.79
C ALA A 58 5.27 29.12 21.82
N ASP A 59 4.50 29.03 22.89
CA ASP A 59 3.48 28.04 23.18
C ASP A 59 2.43 27.92 22.04
N ASP A 60 2.44 26.79 21.34
CA ASP A 60 1.33 26.34 20.48
C ASP A 60 0.90 24.96 20.97
N HIS A 61 -0.18 24.93 21.75
CA HIS A 61 -0.75 23.73 22.37
C HIS A 61 -1.52 22.89 21.34
N GLN A 62 -0.84 22.48 20.27
CA GLN A 62 -1.30 21.38 19.44
C GLN A 62 -1.20 20.08 20.25
N ASP A 63 -2.34 19.63 20.76
CA ASP A 63 -2.51 18.25 21.24
C ASP A 63 -2.30 17.30 20.06
N THR A 64 -1.03 16.96 19.84
CA THR A 64 -0.59 15.98 18.85
C THR A 64 -0.89 14.58 19.34
N GLU A 65 -2.19 14.26 19.39
CA GLU A 65 -2.80 12.91 19.43
C GLU A 65 -1.79 11.78 19.62
N ALA A 66 -1.70 11.19 20.82
CA ALA A 66 -0.56 10.37 21.24
C ALA A 66 -0.18 9.21 20.29
N TRP A 67 -1.12 8.72 19.47
CA TRP A 67 -0.86 7.71 18.43
C TRP A 67 0.05 8.20 17.30
N ARG A 68 0.21 9.52 17.12
CA ARG A 68 1.04 10.13 16.06
C ARG A 68 2.54 10.00 16.30
N HIS A 69 3.00 9.96 17.56
CA HIS A 69 4.43 9.97 17.88
C HIS A 69 5.21 8.73 17.37
N GLY A 70 4.53 7.65 17.00
CA GLY A 70 5.12 6.43 16.42
C GLY A 70 5.03 6.32 14.88
N LEU A 71 4.56 7.36 14.19
CA LEU A 71 4.33 7.35 12.75
C LEU A 71 5.36 8.20 11.97
N PRO A 72 5.88 7.70 10.83
CA PRO A 72 6.70 8.53 9.94
C PRO A 72 5.91 9.74 9.41
N PRO A 73 6.53 10.92 9.19
CA PRO A 73 5.82 12.13 8.74
C PRO A 73 5.05 11.98 7.41
N LEU A 74 5.48 11.07 6.54
CA LEU A 74 4.81 10.75 5.26
C LEU A 74 4.01 9.43 5.31
N GLY A 75 3.71 8.93 6.51
CA GLY A 75 3.12 7.61 6.72
C GLY A 75 4.04 6.45 6.32
N ARG A 76 3.57 5.22 6.51
CA ARG A 76 4.25 4.00 6.03
C ARG A 76 3.83 3.68 4.58
N PRO A 77 4.74 3.21 3.71
CA PRO A 77 4.36 2.67 2.40
C PRO A 77 3.68 1.30 2.57
N PRO A 78 2.93 0.82 1.55
CA PRO A 78 2.42 -0.55 1.55
C PRO A 78 3.61 -1.51 1.38
N SER A 79 3.74 -2.49 2.29
CA SER A 79 4.75 -3.56 2.20
C SER A 79 4.07 -4.92 2.27
N ALA A 80 4.64 -5.95 1.65
CA ALA A 80 4.06 -7.30 1.65
C ALA A 80 3.77 -7.80 3.09
N SER A 81 4.71 -7.59 4.02
CA SER A 81 4.53 -7.95 5.44
C SER A 81 3.32 -7.25 6.09
N LEU A 82 3.05 -5.98 5.77
CA LEU A 82 1.90 -5.25 6.28
C LEU A 82 0.60 -5.67 5.58
N LEU A 83 0.62 -5.87 4.26
CA LEU A 83 -0.54 -6.25 3.44
C LEU A 83 -1.03 -7.68 3.72
N LEU A 84 -0.15 -8.57 4.16
CA LEU A 84 -0.48 -9.94 4.59
C LEU A 84 -1.05 -10.00 6.02
N GLN A 85 -0.89 -8.93 6.82
CA GLN A 85 -1.57 -8.78 8.12
C GLN A 85 -2.99 -8.20 7.98
N LEU A 86 -3.35 -7.69 6.80
CA LEU A 86 -4.71 -7.21 6.52
C LEU A 86 -5.60 -8.36 6.07
N ASP A 87 -6.66 -8.61 6.84
CA ASP A 87 -7.80 -9.42 6.41
C ASP A 87 -8.64 -8.68 5.35
N GLN A 88 -9.58 -9.38 4.72
CA GLN A 88 -10.43 -8.74 3.70
C GLN A 88 -11.31 -7.61 4.27
N VAL A 89 -11.71 -7.64 5.55
CA VAL A 89 -12.46 -6.52 6.15
C VAL A 89 -11.58 -5.26 6.24
N MET A 90 -10.30 -5.38 6.62
CA MET A 90 -9.38 -4.24 6.61
C MET A 90 -8.99 -3.80 5.20
N VAL A 91 -8.71 -4.72 4.27
CA VAL A 91 -8.38 -4.36 2.86
C VAL A 91 -9.48 -3.48 2.25
N ARG A 92 -10.75 -3.89 2.40
CA ARG A 92 -11.92 -3.11 1.93
C ARG A 92 -12.02 -1.75 2.62
N ARG A 93 -11.99 -1.70 3.96
CA ARG A 93 -12.10 -0.43 4.71
C ARG A 93 -11.01 0.58 4.35
N VAL A 94 -9.76 0.12 4.26
CA VAL A 94 -8.62 0.98 3.93
C VAL A 94 -8.71 1.44 2.46
N LEU A 95 -9.17 0.59 1.54
CA LEU A 95 -9.45 0.98 0.16
C LEU A 95 -10.55 2.04 0.09
N SER A 96 -11.70 1.83 0.72
CA SER A 96 -12.79 2.83 0.76
C SER A 96 -12.33 4.18 1.32
N HIS A 97 -11.48 4.21 2.36
CA HIS A 97 -10.88 5.45 2.83
C HIS A 97 -9.96 6.10 1.78
N HIS A 98 -9.11 5.35 1.09
CA HIS A 98 -8.27 5.91 0.02
C HIS A 98 -9.09 6.47 -1.15
N VAL A 99 -10.22 5.85 -1.49
CA VAL A 99 -11.18 6.35 -2.49
C VAL A 99 -11.89 7.61 -1.99
N GLN A 100 -12.41 7.62 -0.76
CA GLN A 100 -13.06 8.78 -0.15
C GLN A 100 -12.15 10.03 -0.16
N TYR A 101 -10.87 9.86 0.20
CA TYR A 101 -9.87 10.92 0.12
C TYR A 101 -9.47 11.32 -1.32
N LEU A 102 -9.75 10.47 -2.32
CA LEU A 102 -9.54 10.81 -3.72
C LEU A 102 -10.76 11.59 -4.26
N SER A 103 -11.97 11.27 -3.82
CA SER A 103 -13.20 12.01 -4.16
C SER A 103 -13.34 13.37 -3.45
N GLN A 104 -12.36 13.78 -2.64
CA GLN A 104 -12.34 15.06 -1.95
C GLN A 104 -11.49 16.08 -2.71
N ASP A 105 -12.05 17.27 -2.94
CA ASP A 105 -11.38 18.36 -3.65
C ASP A 105 -10.07 18.80 -2.97
N GLY A 106 -9.09 19.18 -3.80
CA GLY A 106 -7.75 19.60 -3.34
C GLY A 106 -6.79 18.45 -3.00
N HIS A 107 -7.25 17.22 -2.78
CA HIS A 107 -6.36 16.08 -2.64
C HIS A 107 -5.88 15.56 -4.00
N LEU A 108 -4.56 15.57 -4.23
CA LEU A 108 -3.94 15.04 -5.44
C LEU A 108 -3.78 13.51 -5.40
N ALA A 109 -3.67 12.90 -6.59
CA ALA A 109 -3.32 11.50 -6.77
C ALA A 109 -1.80 11.28 -6.52
N THR A 110 -1.35 11.50 -5.29
CA THR A 110 0.07 11.40 -4.92
C THR A 110 0.61 9.99 -5.20
N PRO A 111 1.91 9.83 -5.54
CA PRO A 111 2.49 8.52 -5.85
C PRO A 111 2.29 7.50 -4.70
N ARG A 112 2.37 7.98 -3.46
CA ARG A 112 2.14 7.15 -2.27
C ARG A 112 0.69 6.67 -2.16
N ARG A 113 -0.29 7.47 -2.58
CA ARG A 113 -1.71 7.09 -2.61
C ARG A 113 -2.01 6.10 -3.73
N THR A 114 -1.48 6.31 -4.94
CA THR A 114 -1.66 5.36 -6.06
C THR A 114 -0.99 4.02 -5.78
N THR A 115 0.20 4.01 -5.15
CA THR A 115 0.85 2.76 -4.69
C THR A 115 -0.01 2.03 -3.65
N TRP A 116 -0.58 2.74 -2.66
CA TRP A 116 -1.49 2.14 -1.67
C TRP A 116 -2.75 1.55 -2.31
N ILE A 117 -3.39 2.28 -3.23
CA ILE A 117 -4.57 1.80 -3.96
C ILE A 117 -4.23 0.54 -4.77
N TYR A 118 -3.14 0.55 -5.54
CA TYR A 118 -2.67 -0.62 -6.31
C TYR A 118 -2.42 -1.83 -5.40
N ALA A 119 -1.75 -1.64 -4.27
CA ALA A 119 -1.44 -2.70 -3.32
C ALA A 119 -2.67 -3.31 -2.64
N LEU A 120 -3.71 -2.50 -2.38
CA LEU A 120 -4.99 -2.95 -1.83
C LEU A 120 -5.82 -3.68 -2.89
N LEU A 121 -5.86 -3.18 -4.13
CA LEU A 121 -6.47 -3.88 -5.27
C LEU A 121 -5.80 -5.24 -5.51
N ALA A 122 -4.47 -5.34 -5.40
CA ALA A 122 -3.74 -6.61 -5.49
C ALA A 122 -4.00 -7.59 -4.33
N ARG A 123 -4.61 -7.13 -3.22
CA ARG A 123 -5.05 -7.97 -2.10
C ARG A 123 -6.55 -8.25 -2.09
N LEU A 124 -7.36 -7.54 -2.88
CA LEU A 124 -8.83 -7.67 -2.86
C LEU A 124 -9.27 -8.98 -3.52
N GLU A 125 -9.90 -9.85 -2.75
CA GLU A 125 -10.30 -11.19 -3.20
C GLU A 125 -11.62 -11.18 -3.99
N LYS A 126 -11.78 -12.12 -4.93
CA LYS A 126 -13.05 -12.38 -5.64
C LYS A 126 -13.85 -13.49 -4.92
N PRO A 127 -15.19 -13.49 -4.94
CA PRO A 127 -16.07 -12.50 -5.60
C PRO A 127 -16.16 -11.17 -4.82
N VAL A 128 -16.21 -10.07 -5.57
CA VAL A 128 -16.34 -8.71 -5.03
C VAL A 128 -17.75 -8.51 -4.45
N HIS A 129 -17.89 -7.96 -3.24
CA HIS A 129 -19.21 -7.67 -2.69
C HIS A 129 -19.88 -6.49 -3.40
N ARG A 130 -21.21 -6.38 -3.33
CA ARG A 130 -21.96 -5.31 -4.00
C ARG A 130 -21.48 -3.90 -3.61
N ASP A 131 -21.16 -3.70 -2.33
CA ASP A 131 -20.77 -2.38 -1.81
C ASP A 131 -19.30 -2.06 -2.15
N ASP A 132 -18.46 -3.09 -2.26
CA ASP A 132 -17.10 -2.97 -2.78
C ASP A 132 -17.12 -2.61 -4.27
N ALA A 133 -18.03 -3.21 -5.05
CA ALA A 133 -18.23 -2.88 -6.46
C ALA A 133 -18.61 -1.40 -6.66
N VAL A 134 -19.44 -0.82 -5.78
CA VAL A 134 -19.71 0.64 -5.78
C VAL A 134 -18.44 1.44 -5.49
N THR A 135 -17.67 1.06 -4.45
CA THR A 135 -16.38 1.70 -4.12
C THR A 135 -15.40 1.67 -5.29
N LEU A 136 -15.34 0.55 -6.02
CA LEU A 136 -14.50 0.39 -7.21
C LEU A 136 -15.01 1.25 -8.38
N MET A 137 -16.33 1.29 -8.64
CA MET A 137 -16.90 2.17 -9.67
C MET A 137 -16.64 3.66 -9.39
N GLU A 138 -16.67 4.07 -8.12
CA GLU A 138 -16.30 5.44 -7.71
C GLU A 138 -14.82 5.73 -7.96
N LEU A 139 -13.92 4.83 -7.54
CA LEU A 139 -12.49 4.91 -7.84
C LEU A 139 -12.21 5.05 -9.35
N MET A 140 -12.85 4.21 -10.18
CA MET A 140 -12.67 4.24 -11.63
C MET A 140 -13.16 5.56 -12.25
N ARG A 141 -14.32 6.07 -11.81
CA ARG A 141 -14.84 7.37 -12.27
C ARG A 141 -13.90 8.52 -11.90
N GLU A 142 -13.39 8.51 -10.68
CA GLU A 142 -12.49 9.55 -10.17
C GLU A 142 -11.11 9.50 -10.84
N CYS A 143 -10.58 8.30 -11.12
CA CYS A 143 -9.38 8.14 -11.95
C CYS A 143 -9.60 8.63 -13.38
N CYS A 144 -10.76 8.36 -14.00
CA CYS A 144 -11.10 8.87 -15.33
C CYS A 144 -11.21 10.40 -15.35
N ARG A 145 -11.84 11.02 -14.33
CA ARG A 145 -11.91 12.50 -14.19
C ARG A 145 -10.51 13.11 -14.17
N ARG A 146 -9.67 12.64 -13.24
CA ARG A 146 -8.29 13.12 -13.07
C ARG A 146 -7.41 12.86 -14.29
N ARG A 147 -7.67 11.80 -15.04
CA ARG A 147 -6.97 11.54 -16.31
C ARG A 147 -7.30 12.62 -17.33
N THR A 148 -8.57 12.98 -17.51
CA THR A 148 -8.97 14.08 -18.41
C THR A 148 -8.42 15.44 -17.95
N GLU A 149 -8.24 15.65 -16.64
CA GLU A 149 -7.60 16.87 -16.10
C GLU A 149 -6.08 16.91 -16.35
N ALA A 150 -5.39 15.76 -16.33
CA ALA A 150 -3.96 15.64 -16.62
C ALA A 150 -3.63 15.54 -18.12
N ASP A 151 -4.59 15.11 -18.94
CA ASP A 151 -4.53 15.00 -20.41
C ASP A 151 -5.08 16.28 -21.10
N ALA A 152 -5.61 17.22 -20.31
CA ALA A 152 -6.06 18.52 -20.83
C ALA A 152 -4.85 19.29 -21.40
N PRO A 153 -4.91 19.78 -22.66
CA PRO A 153 -3.80 20.52 -23.24
C PRO A 153 -3.55 21.79 -22.42
N LEU A 154 -2.27 22.02 -22.09
CA LEU A 154 -1.78 23.22 -21.40
C LEU A 154 -1.94 24.45 -22.31
N MET A 155 -3.18 24.95 -22.43
CA MET A 155 -3.51 26.17 -23.13
C MET A 155 -2.91 27.36 -22.38
N ASP A 156 -1.97 28.06 -23.03
CA ASP A 156 -1.11 29.08 -22.43
C ASP A 156 -1.81 30.03 -21.45
N LYS A 157 -1.36 29.98 -20.20
CA LYS A 157 -1.57 31.03 -19.19
C LYS A 157 -0.30 31.24 -18.36
N ASP A 158 0.53 32.13 -18.88
CA ASP A 158 1.36 33.06 -18.09
C ASP A 158 2.34 32.46 -17.05
N GLY A 159 3.15 31.48 -17.45
CA GLY A 159 4.54 31.26 -16.98
C GLY A 159 4.82 30.87 -15.52
N GLU A 160 3.90 31.16 -14.59
CA GLU A 160 3.99 30.89 -13.15
C GLU A 160 3.43 29.49 -12.86
N GLY A 161 4.20 28.46 -13.23
CA GLY A 161 3.81 27.06 -13.04
C GLY A 161 3.60 26.74 -11.56
N LEU A 162 2.33 26.65 -11.14
CA LEU A 162 1.94 26.43 -9.75
C LEU A 162 2.67 25.21 -9.17
N GLY A 163 3.53 25.46 -8.17
CA GLY A 163 4.72 24.65 -7.95
C GLY A 163 4.49 23.16 -7.71
N SER A 164 5.35 22.33 -8.29
CA SER A 164 5.36 20.87 -8.09
C SER A 164 5.82 20.49 -6.67
N HIS A 165 4.93 20.66 -5.70
CA HIS A 165 5.11 20.19 -4.32
C HIS A 165 4.83 18.68 -4.21
N GLY A 166 5.78 17.87 -4.72
CA GLY A 166 5.78 16.42 -4.52
C GLY A 166 4.76 15.63 -5.35
N GLY A 167 4.37 16.15 -6.51
CA GLY A 167 3.58 15.41 -7.50
C GLY A 167 4.41 14.31 -8.18
N LEU A 168 3.72 13.38 -8.83
CA LEU A 168 4.30 12.65 -9.96
C LEU A 168 4.44 13.60 -11.15
N ASP A 169 5.34 13.28 -12.07
CA ASP A 169 5.32 13.80 -13.44
C ASP A 169 4.00 13.44 -14.14
N ALA A 170 3.64 14.20 -15.18
CA ALA A 170 2.36 14.02 -15.87
C ALA A 170 2.24 12.62 -16.52
N GLU A 171 3.32 12.12 -17.11
CA GLU A 171 3.35 10.80 -17.76
C GLU A 171 3.11 9.66 -16.75
N THR A 172 3.86 9.63 -15.65
CA THR A 172 3.69 8.61 -14.61
C THR A 172 2.36 8.77 -13.86
N THR A 173 1.82 9.99 -13.75
CA THR A 173 0.45 10.22 -13.26
C THR A 173 -0.58 9.56 -14.17
N LEU A 174 -0.52 9.83 -15.48
CA LEU A 174 -1.41 9.23 -16.48
C LEU A 174 -1.25 7.70 -16.53
N ALA A 175 -0.03 7.18 -16.43
CA ALA A 175 0.25 5.75 -16.39
C ALA A 175 -0.36 5.06 -15.15
N ALA A 176 -0.19 5.65 -13.95
CA ALA A 176 -0.75 5.13 -12.71
C ALA A 176 -2.30 5.15 -12.72
N LEU A 177 -2.90 6.24 -13.22
CA LEU A 177 -4.35 6.33 -13.40
C LEU A 177 -4.87 5.28 -14.39
N ASN A 178 -4.21 5.12 -15.54
CA ASN A 178 -4.58 4.10 -16.54
C ASN A 178 -4.44 2.68 -16.00
N THR A 179 -3.43 2.39 -15.18
CA THR A 179 -3.26 1.08 -14.52
C THR A 179 -4.43 0.78 -13.57
N ILE A 180 -4.84 1.76 -12.74
CA ILE A 180 -5.98 1.60 -11.83
C ILE A 180 -7.29 1.43 -12.63
N ILE A 181 -7.51 2.22 -13.69
CA ILE A 181 -8.67 2.08 -14.59
C ILE A 181 -8.71 0.70 -15.24
N ALA A 182 -7.57 0.16 -15.70
CA ALA A 182 -7.50 -1.16 -16.30
C ALA A 182 -7.78 -2.28 -15.29
N LEU A 183 -7.20 -2.21 -14.08
CA LEU A 183 -7.47 -3.18 -13.01
C LEU A 183 -8.95 -3.19 -12.61
N VAL A 184 -9.55 -2.02 -12.39
CA VAL A 184 -10.95 -1.94 -11.96
C VAL A 184 -11.92 -2.28 -13.09
N GLY A 185 -11.69 -1.71 -14.28
CA GLY A 185 -12.57 -1.88 -15.43
C GLY A 185 -12.55 -3.30 -16.02
N VAL A 186 -11.36 -3.90 -16.13
CA VAL A 186 -11.16 -5.21 -16.78
C VAL A 186 -10.99 -6.33 -15.77
N TYR A 187 -10.01 -6.25 -14.85
CA TYR A 187 -9.76 -7.37 -13.93
C TYR A 187 -10.86 -7.56 -12.87
N PHE A 188 -11.40 -6.47 -12.32
CA PHE A 188 -12.60 -6.51 -11.47
C PHE A 188 -13.92 -6.35 -12.24
N GLU A 189 -13.86 -6.31 -13.58
CA GLU A 189 -15.00 -6.32 -14.51
C GLU A 189 -15.99 -5.13 -14.38
N GLN A 190 -15.66 -4.10 -13.58
CA GLN A 190 -16.56 -2.97 -13.27
C GLN A 190 -16.82 -2.03 -14.46
N GLY A 191 -16.07 -2.19 -15.56
CA GLY A 191 -16.34 -1.53 -16.86
C GLY A 191 -17.42 -2.24 -17.69
N GLY A 192 -17.98 -3.35 -17.20
CA GLY A 192 -18.78 -4.29 -17.97
C GLY A 192 -17.95 -5.36 -18.68
N GLY A 193 -16.84 -5.77 -18.03
CA GLY A 193 -15.98 -6.86 -18.48
C GLY A 193 -15.14 -6.57 -19.72
N ILE A 194 -14.35 -7.57 -20.10
CA ILE A 194 -13.50 -7.56 -21.30
C ILE A 194 -14.34 -7.45 -22.59
N ASP A 195 -15.53 -8.03 -22.60
CA ASP A 195 -16.42 -8.07 -23.76
C ASP A 195 -16.82 -6.67 -24.23
N ARG A 196 -17.10 -5.73 -23.31
CA ARG A 196 -17.41 -4.33 -23.69
C ARG A 196 -16.23 -3.57 -24.24
N VAL A 197 -14.99 -3.94 -23.89
CA VAL A 197 -13.78 -3.28 -24.41
C VAL A 197 -13.56 -3.67 -25.88
N PHE A 198 -13.84 -4.93 -26.24
CA PHE A 198 -13.67 -5.42 -27.62
C PHE A 198 -14.92 -5.23 -28.51
N ALA A 199 -16.13 -5.17 -27.94
CA ALA A 199 -17.39 -4.96 -28.67
C ALA A 199 -17.51 -3.59 -29.40
N VAL A 200 -16.54 -2.68 -29.22
CA VAL A 200 -16.51 -1.37 -29.93
C VAL A 200 -16.09 -1.52 -31.41
N HIS A 201 -15.65 -2.71 -31.84
CA HIS A 201 -15.19 -3.00 -33.21
C HIS A 201 -15.98 -4.13 -33.91
N GLY A 202 -17.26 -4.31 -33.56
CA GLY A 202 -18.18 -5.28 -34.18
C GLY A 202 -19.26 -4.63 -35.04
#